data_AF-A0A378LP28-F1
#
_entry.id   AF-A0A378LP28-F1
#
_cell.length_a   1.000
_cell.length_b   1.000
_cell.length_c   1.000
_cell.angle_alpha   90.00
_cell.angle_beta   90.00
_cell.angle_gamma   90.00
#
_symmetry.space_group_name_H-M   'P 1'
#
loop_
_entity.id
_entity.type
_entity.pdbx_description
1 polymer ?
#
loop_
_entity_poly.entity_id
_entity_poly.type
_entity_poly.pdbx_seq_one_letter_code
_entity_poly.pdbx_strand_id
1 'polypeptide(L)'
;MTLLSKLGLEPDERMKKTLEDNPEYVQRLARLYHSLKKNHIPLDDELHDLIDSHITDAGILFQVLEFMKKEGIDAALLPKKVLFDSAKFGTYLIQSLEQLKTHGSLDLSLILLLMNHSEHSILLANSIFKLQQHAYPTKNIVAKLNTISPKNIDTFIRLITLLLDENLYYFDCLDIFVRQQEYLQVIYEGCKKLASQNKLDLNFLSVVETNPGNANLLANLILLLNNASLIDYRKKPDLITASKLGIGAYHFLNNLAQAGILNHETFKAVCQDDSVLTNPEVIELFCHIPLFEEFLKDELVQMLQIMQQPSPQKHLNEFIEILSNHQVIKGPGAP
;
A
#
# COMPACT_ATOMS: atom_id res chain seq x y z
N MET A 1 51.45 10.59 16.86
CA MET A 1 50.75 10.81 15.57
C MET A 1 49.43 10.08 15.62
N THR A 2 48.34 10.83 15.83
CA THR A 2 46.97 10.35 16.07
C THR A 2 46.41 9.62 14.84
N LEU A 3 45.43 8.72 15.03
CA LEU A 3 44.75 7.98 13.94
C LEU A 3 44.32 8.89 12.77
N LEU A 4 43.88 10.10 13.08
CA LEU A 4 43.44 11.12 12.12
C LEU A 4 44.58 11.62 11.23
N SER A 5 45.77 11.85 11.78
CA SER A 5 46.93 12.29 11.00
C SER A 5 47.38 11.21 10.01
N LYS A 6 47.24 9.92 10.35
CA LYS A 6 47.51 8.80 9.43
C LYS A 6 46.52 8.72 8.27
N LEU A 7 45.29 9.20 8.47
CA LEU A 7 44.27 9.31 7.44
C LEU A 7 44.38 10.63 6.65
N GLY A 8 45.38 11.47 6.95
CA GLY A 8 45.54 12.78 6.33
C GLY A 8 44.40 13.74 6.67
N LEU A 9 43.71 13.53 7.78
CA LEU A 9 42.69 14.45 8.29
C LEU A 9 43.35 15.57 9.07
N GLU A 10 42.84 16.80 8.89
CA GLU A 10 43.17 17.94 9.72
C GLU A 10 42.10 18.03 10.82
N PRO A 11 42.41 17.61 12.06
CA PRO A 11 41.39 17.49 13.09
C PRO A 11 41.02 18.84 13.68
N ASP A 12 39.76 19.23 13.55
CA ASP A 12 39.17 20.34 14.30
C ASP A 12 38.75 19.90 15.72
N GLU A 13 38.44 20.87 16.58
CA GLU A 13 38.08 20.61 17.98
C GLU A 13 36.76 19.84 18.14
N ARG A 14 35.77 20.03 17.24
CA ARG A 14 34.52 19.27 17.29
C ARG A 14 34.73 17.82 16.90
N MET A 15 35.51 17.56 15.85
CA MET A 15 35.89 16.22 15.43
C MET A 15 36.58 15.45 16.56
N LYS A 16 37.55 16.09 17.24
CA LYS A 16 38.24 15.49 18.39
C LYS A 16 37.25 15.18 19.52
N LYS A 17 36.41 16.15 19.86
CA LYS A 17 35.39 16.00 20.91
C LYS A 17 34.44 14.83 20.60
N THR A 18 33.88 14.75 19.38
CA THR A 18 32.99 13.63 18.99
C THR A 18 33.69 12.27 19.11
N LEU A 19 34.98 12.17 18.81
CA LEU A 19 35.75 10.93 18.96
C LEU A 19 36.06 10.59 20.42
N GLU A 20 36.32 11.60 21.25
CA GLU A 20 36.58 11.45 22.69
C GLU A 20 35.31 11.04 23.46
N ASP A 21 34.18 11.66 23.11
CA ASP A 21 32.87 11.37 23.71
C ASP A 21 32.33 9.99 23.30
N ASN A 22 32.81 9.40 22.20
CA ASN A 22 32.31 8.14 21.61
C ASN A 22 33.43 7.13 21.29
N PRO A 23 34.18 6.66 22.30
CA PRO A 23 35.38 5.84 22.12
C PRO A 23 35.14 4.52 21.36
N GLU A 24 33.96 3.92 21.51
CA GLU A 24 33.55 2.68 20.86
C GLU A 24 33.32 2.81 19.35
N TYR A 25 33.09 4.04 18.85
CA TYR A 25 32.86 4.33 17.43
C TYR A 25 34.08 4.94 16.73
N VAL A 26 35.19 5.19 17.43
CA VAL A 26 36.38 5.92 16.93
C VAL A 26 36.85 5.44 15.55
N GLN A 27 36.96 4.13 15.34
CA GLN A 27 37.42 3.60 14.05
C GLN A 27 36.41 3.85 12.92
N ARG A 28 35.11 3.76 13.21
CA ARG A 28 34.04 3.99 12.24
C ARG A 28 33.96 5.48 11.88
N LEU A 29 33.98 6.34 12.89
CA LEU A 29 33.99 7.80 12.72
C LEU A 29 35.23 8.27 11.96
N ALA A 30 36.43 7.79 12.30
CA ALA A 30 37.65 8.14 11.58
C ALA A 30 37.59 7.74 10.09
N ARG A 31 37.01 6.57 9.77
CA ARG A 31 36.77 6.14 8.38
C ARG A 31 35.74 7.01 7.67
N LEU A 32 34.65 7.38 8.36
CA LEU A 32 33.64 8.30 7.84
C LEU A 32 34.25 9.66 7.48
N TYR A 33 34.97 10.30 8.41
CA TYR A 33 35.65 11.58 8.16
C TYR A 33 36.60 11.51 6.97
N HIS A 34 37.36 10.42 6.86
CA HIS A 34 38.24 10.19 5.71
C HIS A 34 37.47 10.07 4.39
N SER A 35 36.34 9.36 4.41
CA SER A 35 35.49 9.19 3.23
C SER A 35 34.79 10.50 2.83
N LEU A 36 34.34 11.32 3.79
CA LEU A 36 33.79 12.65 3.53
C LEU A 36 34.83 13.55 2.84
N LYS A 37 36.06 13.60 3.36
CA LYS A 37 37.17 14.32 2.72
C LYS A 37 37.45 13.80 1.30
N LYS A 38 37.46 12.47 1.11
CA LYS A 38 37.65 11.82 -0.19
C LYS A 38 36.55 12.10 -1.21
N ASN A 39 35.33 12.40 -0.75
CA ASN A 39 34.17 12.76 -1.56
C ASN A 39 34.01 14.29 -1.68
N HIS A 40 35.01 15.07 -1.24
CA HIS A 40 34.98 16.54 -1.27
C HIS A 40 33.78 17.15 -0.53
N ILE A 41 33.26 16.46 0.49
CA ILE A 41 32.18 16.96 1.34
C ILE A 41 32.82 17.73 2.51
N PRO A 42 32.61 19.06 2.60
CA PRO A 42 33.21 19.87 3.65
C PRO A 42 32.56 19.59 5.02
N LEU A 43 33.40 19.54 6.06
CA LEU A 43 32.96 19.45 7.46
C LEU A 43 32.60 20.84 7.97
N ASP A 44 31.33 21.20 7.86
CA ASP A 44 30.76 22.39 8.49
C ASP A 44 29.94 22.04 9.73
N ASP A 45 29.43 23.07 10.40
CA ASP A 45 28.69 22.94 11.65
C ASP A 45 27.49 21.99 11.51
N GLU A 46 26.73 22.08 10.41
CA GLU A 46 25.61 21.19 10.13
C GLU A 46 26.06 19.72 10.01
N LEU A 47 27.18 19.46 9.32
CA LEU A 47 27.65 18.10 9.14
C LEU A 47 28.18 17.50 10.44
N HIS A 48 28.80 18.31 11.31
CA HIS A 48 29.18 17.88 12.66
C HIS A 48 27.96 17.48 13.48
N ASP A 49 26.91 18.29 13.47
CA ASP A 49 25.66 17.99 14.19
C ASP A 49 24.96 16.72 13.64
N LEU A 50 24.99 16.52 12.31
CA LEU A 50 24.47 15.30 11.68
C LEU A 50 25.28 14.06 12.06
N ILE A 51 26.61 14.16 12.14
CA ILE A 51 27.46 13.05 12.57
C ILE A 51 27.19 12.70 14.03
N ASP A 52 27.09 13.69 14.91
CA ASP A 52 26.82 13.48 16.34
C ASP A 52 25.44 12.83 16.58
N SER A 53 24.44 13.19 15.79
CA SER A 53 23.11 12.57 15.86
C SER A 53 23.01 11.15 15.26
N HIS A 54 23.99 10.74 14.43
CA HIS A 54 23.98 9.46 13.69
C HIS A 54 25.24 8.62 13.94
N ILE A 55 25.87 8.75 15.11
CA ILE A 55 27.15 8.08 15.45
C ILE A 55 27.09 6.56 15.22
N THR A 56 25.96 5.94 15.57
CA THR A 56 25.75 4.49 15.42
C THR A 56 25.83 4.04 13.97
N ASP A 57 25.45 4.91 13.03
CA ASP A 57 25.32 4.63 11.60
C ASP A 57 26.59 4.99 10.81
N ALA A 58 27.60 5.59 11.46
CA ALA A 58 28.84 6.05 10.81
C ALA A 58 29.54 4.98 9.96
N GLY A 59 29.47 3.72 10.40
CA GLY A 59 30.03 2.59 9.65
C GLY A 59 29.27 2.28 8.35
N ILE A 60 27.95 2.41 8.36
CA ILE A 60 27.10 2.20 7.18
C ILE A 60 27.18 3.41 6.25
N LEU A 61 27.19 4.64 6.79
CA LEU A 61 27.44 5.86 6.03
C LEU A 61 28.74 5.79 5.23
N PHE A 62 29.81 5.34 5.88
CA PHE A 62 31.08 5.08 5.22
C PHE A 62 30.93 4.11 4.03
N GLN A 63 30.19 3.01 4.20
CA GLN A 63 29.98 2.05 3.11
C GLN A 63 29.18 2.64 1.95
N VAL A 64 28.13 3.42 2.24
CA VAL A 64 27.33 4.11 1.21
C VAL A 64 28.19 5.10 0.43
N LEU A 65 29.03 5.88 1.10
CA LEU A 65 29.93 6.85 0.47
C LEU A 65 31.03 6.18 -0.38
N GLU A 66 31.64 5.10 0.10
CA GLU A 66 32.63 4.35 -0.68
C GLU A 66 31.98 3.69 -1.90
N PHE A 67 30.75 3.18 -1.75
CA PHE A 67 29.97 2.65 -2.87
C PHE A 67 29.70 3.74 -3.90
N MET A 68 29.13 4.88 -3.51
CA MET A 68 28.86 6.01 -4.42
C MET A 68 30.12 6.42 -5.18
N LYS A 69 31.24 6.61 -4.47
CA LYS A 69 32.53 6.95 -5.09
C LYS A 69 33.00 5.89 -6.09
N LYS A 70 32.97 4.61 -5.70
CA LYS A 70 33.37 3.49 -6.57
C LYS A 70 32.53 3.46 -7.84
N GLU A 71 31.24 3.77 -7.72
CA GLU A 71 30.30 3.71 -8.82
C GLU A 71 30.22 5.01 -9.63
N GLY A 72 31.01 6.04 -9.30
CA GLY A 72 31.07 7.32 -10.02
C GLY A 72 29.94 8.29 -9.69
N ILE A 73 29.24 8.09 -8.57
CA ILE A 73 28.17 8.96 -8.07
C ILE A 73 28.82 10.05 -7.21
N ASP A 74 28.57 11.31 -7.56
CA ASP A 74 29.04 12.45 -6.78
C ASP A 74 28.13 12.69 -5.57
N ALA A 75 28.56 12.18 -4.42
CA ALA A 75 27.83 12.32 -3.16
C ALA A 75 27.75 13.78 -2.67
N ALA A 76 28.60 14.69 -3.16
CA ALA A 76 28.54 16.11 -2.79
C ALA A 76 27.33 16.83 -3.38
N LEU A 77 26.67 16.24 -4.39
CA LEU A 77 25.42 16.76 -4.97
C LEU A 77 24.18 16.41 -4.15
N LEU A 78 24.31 15.54 -3.14
CA LEU A 78 23.19 15.06 -2.34
C LEU A 78 22.97 15.97 -1.11
N PRO A 79 21.71 16.24 -0.72
CA PRO A 79 21.43 16.92 0.54
C PRO A 79 21.99 16.12 1.72
N LYS A 80 22.82 16.76 2.55
CA LYS A 80 23.50 16.09 3.67
C LYS A 80 22.52 15.36 4.58
N LYS A 81 21.43 16.02 4.97
CA LYS A 81 20.41 15.39 5.81
C LYS A 81 19.85 14.09 5.20
N VAL A 82 19.55 14.08 3.90
CA VAL A 82 19.05 12.90 3.19
C VAL A 82 20.09 11.78 3.18
N LEU A 83 21.37 12.11 2.99
CA LEU A 83 22.47 11.15 3.08
C LEU A 83 22.51 10.47 4.44
N PHE A 84 22.40 11.25 5.52
CA PHE A 84 22.44 10.74 6.89
C PHE A 84 21.21 9.93 7.25
N ASP A 85 20.02 10.46 6.98
CA ASP A 85 18.74 9.78 7.26
C ASP A 85 18.64 8.44 6.52
N SER A 86 19.12 8.38 5.26
CA SER A 86 19.06 7.16 4.44
C SER A 86 19.98 6.03 4.92
N ALA A 87 21.05 6.37 5.66
CA ALA A 87 22.08 5.40 6.03
C ALA A 87 21.61 4.37 7.05
N LYS A 88 20.56 4.67 7.82
CA LYS A 88 19.86 3.69 8.66
C LYS A 88 19.45 2.43 7.88
N PHE A 89 19.18 2.57 6.58
CA PHE A 89 18.84 1.48 5.65
C PHE A 89 19.91 1.27 4.57
N GLY A 90 21.16 1.67 4.85
CA GLY A 90 22.22 1.75 3.85
C GLY A 90 22.52 0.45 3.11
N THR A 91 22.38 -0.71 3.75
CA THR A 91 22.53 -2.01 3.08
C THR A 91 21.49 -2.21 1.98
N TYR A 92 20.21 -1.89 2.26
CA TYR A 92 19.13 -1.99 1.27
C TYR A 92 19.28 -0.93 0.18
N LEU A 93 19.73 0.27 0.55
CA LEU A 93 20.04 1.32 -0.40
C LEU A 93 21.15 0.90 -1.38
N ILE A 94 22.27 0.36 -0.89
CA ILE A 94 23.37 -0.12 -1.74
C ILE A 94 22.88 -1.20 -2.72
N GLN A 95 22.15 -2.21 -2.23
CA GLN A 95 21.57 -3.26 -3.09
C GLN A 95 20.65 -2.68 -4.18
N SER A 96 19.84 -1.68 -3.83
CA SER A 96 18.92 -1.02 -4.75
C SER A 96 19.66 -0.22 -5.82
N LEU A 97 20.73 0.48 -5.44
CA LEU A 97 21.59 1.23 -6.37
C LEU A 97 22.35 0.29 -7.31
N GLU A 98 22.87 -0.83 -6.81
CA GLU A 98 23.53 -1.88 -7.61
C GLU A 98 22.60 -2.46 -8.66
N GLN A 99 21.35 -2.75 -8.26
CA GLN A 99 20.33 -3.26 -9.16
C GLN A 99 20.06 -2.27 -10.31
N LEU A 100 19.75 -1.01 -10.01
CA LEU A 100 19.45 -0.01 -11.05
C LEU A 100 20.66 0.29 -11.93
N LYS A 101 21.87 0.29 -11.37
CA LYS A 101 23.09 0.52 -12.14
C LYS A 101 23.31 -0.58 -13.19
N THR A 102 23.11 -1.84 -12.82
CA THR A 102 23.26 -2.99 -13.74
C THR A 102 22.39 -2.84 -14.99
N HIS A 103 21.30 -2.10 -14.89
CA HIS A 103 20.35 -1.86 -15.98
C HIS A 103 20.53 -0.51 -16.70
N GLY A 104 21.57 0.26 -16.37
CA GLY A 104 21.84 1.56 -17.01
C GLY A 104 20.85 2.66 -16.61
N SER A 105 20.19 2.48 -15.46
CA SER A 105 18.96 3.18 -15.10
C SER A 105 19.13 4.29 -14.06
N LEU A 106 20.37 4.58 -13.65
CA LEU A 106 20.65 5.41 -12.48
C LEU A 106 20.92 6.86 -12.88
N ASP A 107 20.05 7.77 -12.45
CA ASP A 107 20.27 9.22 -12.48
C ASP A 107 20.15 9.81 -11.07
N LEU A 108 20.53 11.09 -10.91
CA LEU A 108 20.49 11.77 -9.61
C LEU A 108 19.08 11.82 -9.00
N SER A 109 18.03 11.93 -9.82
CA SER A 109 16.65 12.00 -9.33
C SER A 109 16.21 10.66 -8.75
N LEU A 110 16.60 9.54 -9.36
CA LEU A 110 16.31 8.20 -8.87
C LEU A 110 17.14 7.86 -7.64
N ILE A 111 18.39 8.30 -7.56
CA ILE A 111 19.22 8.17 -6.35
C ILE A 111 18.53 8.90 -5.19
N LEU A 112 18.15 10.16 -5.38
CA LEU A 112 17.45 10.94 -4.36
C LEU A 112 16.12 10.30 -3.96
N LEU A 113 15.37 9.77 -4.92
CA LEU A 113 14.13 9.05 -4.65
C LEU A 113 14.37 7.83 -3.74
N LEU A 114 15.37 7.00 -4.06
CA LEU A 114 15.72 5.83 -3.24
C LEU A 114 16.18 6.23 -1.85
N MET A 115 16.92 7.34 -1.72
CA MET A 115 17.41 7.81 -0.41
C MET A 115 16.29 8.40 0.45
N ASN A 116 15.38 9.18 -0.14
CA ASN A 116 14.22 9.74 0.55
C ASN A 116 13.23 8.66 1.02
N HIS A 117 13.26 7.49 0.40
CA HIS A 117 12.44 6.33 0.74
C HIS A 117 13.29 5.09 1.01
N SER A 118 14.40 5.26 1.74
CA SER A 118 15.42 4.23 1.92
C SER A 118 14.91 2.94 2.54
N GLU A 119 13.89 3.03 3.40
CA GLU A 119 13.21 1.86 3.99
C GLU A 119 12.49 0.98 2.96
N HIS A 120 12.08 1.56 1.82
CA HIS A 120 11.38 0.90 0.71
C HIS A 120 12.26 0.75 -0.53
N SER A 121 13.55 1.08 -0.43
CA SER A 121 14.47 1.20 -1.58
C SER A 121 14.48 -0.02 -2.49
N ILE A 122 14.48 -1.24 -1.95
CA ILE A 122 14.50 -2.48 -2.75
C ILE A 122 13.22 -2.62 -3.59
N LEU A 123 12.05 -2.41 -2.96
CA LEU A 123 10.77 -2.51 -3.65
C LEU A 123 10.65 -1.42 -4.73
N LEU A 124 11.15 -0.23 -4.42
CA LEU A 124 11.14 0.90 -5.34
C LEU A 124 12.09 0.68 -6.53
N ALA A 125 13.30 0.17 -6.30
CA ALA A 125 14.23 -0.21 -7.36
C ALA A 125 13.64 -1.27 -8.29
N ASN A 126 13.00 -2.29 -7.74
CA ASN A 126 12.27 -3.30 -8.53
C ASN A 126 11.16 -2.67 -9.38
N SER A 127 10.39 -1.75 -8.82
CA SER A 127 9.34 -1.03 -9.55
C SER A 127 9.93 -0.19 -10.68
N ILE A 128 10.96 0.61 -10.40
CA ILE A 128 11.68 1.44 -11.39
C ILE A 128 12.19 0.60 -12.55
N PHE A 129 12.81 -0.53 -12.23
CA PHE A 129 13.30 -1.46 -13.24
C PHE A 129 12.18 -1.98 -14.15
N LYS A 130 11.05 -2.42 -13.58
CA LYS A 130 9.89 -2.88 -14.36
C LYS A 130 9.33 -1.77 -15.24
N LEU A 131 9.18 -0.56 -14.72
CA LEU A 131 8.73 0.59 -15.52
C LEU A 131 9.61 0.81 -16.74
N GLN A 132 10.93 0.72 -16.56
CA GLN A 132 11.89 0.89 -17.65
C GLN A 132 11.85 -0.26 -18.66
N GLN A 133 11.64 -1.51 -18.21
CA GLN A 133 11.43 -2.64 -19.12
C GLN A 133 10.21 -2.42 -20.03
N HIS A 134 9.18 -1.75 -19.54
CA HIS A 134 7.99 -1.38 -20.30
C HIS A 134 8.08 0.01 -20.98
N ALA A 135 9.26 0.64 -20.98
CA ALA A 135 9.50 1.98 -21.52
C ALA A 135 8.62 3.10 -20.92
N TYR A 136 8.15 2.93 -19.68
CA TYR A 136 7.41 3.96 -18.96
C TYR A 136 8.34 5.04 -18.39
N PRO A 137 7.99 6.34 -18.50
CA PRO A 137 8.82 7.42 -17.95
C PRO A 137 8.87 7.39 -16.41
N THR A 138 10.06 7.11 -15.85
CA THR A 138 10.29 7.06 -14.40
C THR A 138 10.11 8.42 -13.71
N LYS A 139 10.41 9.52 -14.41
CA LYS A 139 10.23 10.91 -13.94
C LYS A 139 8.82 11.19 -13.41
N ASN A 140 7.82 10.52 -13.99
CA ASN A 140 6.44 10.72 -13.62
C ASN A 140 6.14 10.12 -12.24
N ILE A 141 6.73 8.97 -11.92
CA ILE A 141 6.59 8.34 -10.61
C ILE A 141 7.34 9.10 -9.54
N VAL A 142 8.54 9.61 -9.85
CA VAL A 142 9.27 10.52 -8.95
C VAL A 142 8.36 11.71 -8.59
N ALA A 143 7.74 12.35 -9.59
CA ALA A 143 6.86 13.48 -9.35
C ALA A 143 5.63 13.11 -8.50
N LYS A 144 5.01 11.95 -8.73
CA LYS A 144 3.82 11.52 -7.98
C LYS A 144 4.15 11.08 -6.55
N LEU A 145 5.25 10.35 -6.34
CA LEU A 145 5.70 9.93 -5.00
C LEU A 145 5.91 11.11 -4.07
N ASN A 146 6.49 12.21 -4.58
CA ASN A 146 6.69 13.44 -3.82
C ASN A 146 5.38 14.12 -3.37
N THR A 147 4.22 13.74 -3.94
CA THR A 147 2.89 14.26 -3.56
C THR A 147 2.13 13.36 -2.60
N ILE A 148 2.64 12.15 -2.34
CA ILE A 148 2.01 11.18 -1.44
C ILE A 148 2.39 11.50 0.01
N SER A 149 1.40 11.50 0.89
CA SER A 149 1.62 11.64 2.33
C SER A 149 2.55 10.54 2.85
N PRO A 150 3.50 10.85 3.76
CA PRO A 150 4.47 9.86 4.27
C PRO A 150 3.84 8.54 4.75
N LYS A 151 2.69 8.61 5.43
CA LYS A 151 1.98 7.43 5.94
C LYS A 151 1.48 6.46 4.84
N ASN A 152 1.40 6.92 3.59
CA ASN A 152 0.82 6.19 2.46
C ASN A 152 1.85 5.73 1.44
N ILE A 153 3.14 6.08 1.62
CA ILE A 153 4.20 5.80 0.63
C ILE A 153 4.38 4.29 0.43
N ASP A 154 4.46 3.50 1.51
CA ASP A 154 4.57 2.04 1.43
C ASP A 154 3.44 1.44 0.58
N THR A 155 2.19 1.76 0.91
CA THR A 155 1.00 1.27 0.20
C THR A 155 1.02 1.70 -1.27
N PHE A 156 1.40 2.94 -1.57
CA PHE A 156 1.49 3.44 -2.94
C PHE A 156 2.55 2.68 -3.75
N ILE A 157 3.74 2.45 -3.19
CA ILE A 157 4.82 1.67 -3.85
C ILE A 157 4.36 0.23 -4.08
N ARG A 158 3.72 -0.42 -3.09
CA ARG A 158 3.18 -1.78 -3.23
C ARG A 158 2.11 -1.86 -4.31
N LEU A 159 1.23 -0.87 -4.39
CA LEU A 159 0.17 -0.81 -5.38
C LEU A 159 0.72 -0.66 -6.80
N ILE A 160 1.71 0.21 -7.00
CA ILE A 160 2.43 0.32 -8.28
C ILE A 160 3.10 -0.99 -8.64
N THR A 161 3.81 -1.60 -7.69
CA THR A 161 4.49 -2.89 -7.91
C THR A 161 3.48 -3.94 -8.36
N LEU A 162 2.36 -4.07 -7.65
CA LEU A 162 1.31 -5.02 -7.98
C LEU A 162 0.76 -4.81 -9.40
N LEU A 163 0.48 -3.56 -9.78
CA LEU A 163 -0.01 -3.28 -11.13
C LEU A 163 1.01 -3.57 -12.22
N LEU A 164 2.30 -3.34 -11.96
CA LEU A 164 3.37 -3.72 -12.89
C LEU A 164 3.45 -5.24 -13.03
N ASP A 165 3.34 -5.98 -11.92
CA ASP A 165 3.41 -7.45 -11.89
C ASP A 165 2.27 -8.09 -12.68
N GLU A 166 1.08 -7.50 -12.58
CA GLU A 166 -0.12 -7.95 -13.28
C GLU A 166 -0.21 -7.41 -14.73
N ASN A 167 0.76 -6.63 -15.21
CA ASN A 167 0.72 -5.92 -16.50
C ASN A 167 -0.51 -5.00 -16.67
N LEU A 168 -0.99 -4.42 -15.56
CA LEU A 168 -2.15 -3.52 -15.51
C LEU A 168 -1.77 -2.07 -15.23
N TYR A 169 -0.48 -1.77 -15.19
CA TYR A 169 -0.01 -0.40 -15.03
C TYR A 169 -0.35 0.46 -16.25
N TYR A 170 -0.97 1.62 -16.00
CA TYR A 170 -1.11 2.71 -16.96
C TYR A 170 -0.94 4.03 -16.21
N PHE A 171 -0.39 5.05 -16.87
CA PHE A 171 0.04 6.26 -16.19
C PHE A 171 -1.07 6.95 -15.39
N ASP A 172 -2.28 7.05 -15.96
CA ASP A 172 -3.42 7.74 -15.33
C ASP A 172 -3.91 7.05 -14.04
N CYS A 173 -3.55 5.79 -13.79
CA CYS A 173 -3.89 5.11 -12.54
C CYS A 173 -3.20 5.77 -11.33
N LEU A 174 -2.03 6.38 -11.54
CA LEU A 174 -1.32 7.10 -10.48
C LEU A 174 -2.08 8.35 -10.03
N ASP A 175 -2.79 8.99 -10.96
CA ASP A 175 -3.61 10.16 -10.64
C ASP A 175 -4.81 9.78 -9.78
N ILE A 176 -5.39 8.61 -10.00
CA ILE A 176 -6.43 8.05 -9.13
C ILE A 176 -5.88 7.87 -7.71
N PHE A 177 -4.68 7.30 -7.58
CA PHE A 177 -4.05 7.05 -6.28
C PHE A 177 -3.69 8.32 -5.53
N VAL A 178 -3.22 9.35 -6.23
CA VAL A 178 -2.94 10.67 -5.64
C VAL A 178 -4.23 11.37 -5.20
N ARG A 179 -5.33 11.26 -5.95
CA ARG A 179 -6.63 11.81 -5.55
C ARG A 179 -7.25 11.07 -4.37
N GLN A 180 -7.10 9.75 -4.33
CA GLN A 180 -7.74 8.86 -3.35
C GLN A 180 -6.78 8.40 -2.25
N GLN A 181 -5.86 9.27 -1.83
CA GLN A 181 -4.82 8.93 -0.85
C GLN A 181 -5.35 8.37 0.47
N GLU A 182 -6.50 8.86 0.93
CA GLU A 182 -7.12 8.39 2.18
C GLU A 182 -7.61 6.93 2.12
N TYR A 183 -7.86 6.41 0.92
CA TYR A 183 -8.38 5.06 0.68
C TYR A 183 -7.34 4.10 0.10
N LEU A 184 -6.07 4.51 -0.05
CA LEU A 184 -5.05 3.69 -0.71
C LEU A 184 -4.93 2.28 -0.13
N GLN A 185 -5.03 2.13 1.19
CA GLN A 185 -4.97 0.82 1.82
C GLN A 185 -6.15 -0.07 1.40
N VAL A 186 -7.36 0.49 1.37
CA VAL A 186 -8.57 -0.24 0.98
C VAL A 186 -8.51 -0.64 -0.50
N ILE A 187 -8.01 0.26 -1.35
CA ILE A 187 -7.78 0.00 -2.77
C ILE A 187 -6.76 -1.12 -2.96
N TYR A 188 -5.65 -1.07 -2.23
CA TYR A 188 -4.59 -2.07 -2.28
C TYR A 188 -5.08 -3.45 -1.86
N GLU A 189 -5.83 -3.57 -0.75
CA GLU A 189 -6.40 -4.86 -0.34
C GLU A 189 -7.36 -5.42 -1.40
N GLY A 190 -8.18 -4.56 -2.02
CA GLY A 190 -9.05 -4.97 -3.13
C GLY A 190 -8.26 -5.48 -4.34
N CYS A 191 -7.22 -4.74 -4.76
CA CYS A 191 -6.36 -5.15 -5.88
C CYS A 191 -5.66 -6.48 -5.59
N LYS A 192 -5.03 -6.61 -4.41
CA LYS A 192 -4.30 -7.80 -3.99
C LYS A 192 -5.19 -9.04 -3.97
N LYS A 193 -6.42 -8.88 -3.48
CA LYS A 193 -7.41 -9.96 -3.44
C LYS A 193 -7.78 -10.45 -4.84
N LEU A 194 -8.07 -9.53 -5.76
CA LEU A 194 -8.39 -9.88 -7.15
C LEU A 194 -7.20 -10.46 -7.90
N ALA A 195 -5.99 -9.91 -7.69
CA ALA A 195 -4.75 -10.41 -8.28
C ALA A 195 -4.48 -11.86 -7.86
N SER A 196 -4.65 -12.21 -6.58
CA SER A 196 -4.46 -13.58 -6.08
C SER A 196 -5.36 -14.64 -6.75
N GLN A 197 -6.45 -14.20 -7.40
CA GLN A 197 -7.41 -15.04 -8.10
C GLN A 197 -7.37 -14.84 -9.63
N ASN A 198 -6.38 -14.13 -10.16
CA ASN A 198 -6.24 -13.76 -11.57
C ASN A 198 -7.50 -13.05 -12.14
N LYS A 199 -8.11 -12.18 -11.34
CA LYS A 199 -9.35 -11.44 -11.66
C LYS A 199 -9.19 -9.92 -11.51
N LEU A 200 -7.97 -9.43 -11.33
CA LEU A 200 -7.72 -8.00 -11.37
C LEU A 200 -7.77 -7.52 -12.82
N ASP A 201 -8.49 -6.43 -13.07
CA ASP A 201 -8.69 -5.86 -14.40
C ASP A 201 -8.70 -4.33 -14.31
N LEU A 202 -8.34 -3.65 -15.40
CA LEU A 202 -8.30 -2.18 -15.47
C LEU A 202 -9.65 -1.53 -15.11
N ASN A 203 -10.76 -2.19 -15.45
CA ASN A 203 -12.09 -1.67 -15.16
C ASN A 203 -12.35 -1.54 -13.65
N PHE A 204 -11.73 -2.39 -12.81
CA PHE A 204 -11.84 -2.28 -11.35
C PHE A 204 -11.35 -0.92 -10.86
N LEU A 205 -10.15 -0.49 -11.27
CA LEU A 205 -9.58 0.81 -10.89
C LEU A 205 -10.46 1.97 -11.34
N SER A 206 -11.04 1.87 -12.55
CA SER A 206 -11.93 2.90 -13.09
C SER A 206 -13.23 3.07 -12.31
N VAL A 207 -13.71 1.99 -11.68
CA VAL A 207 -14.93 2.01 -10.85
C VAL A 207 -14.61 2.48 -9.43
N VAL A 208 -13.50 1.99 -8.88
CA VAL A 208 -12.98 2.38 -7.57
C VAL A 208 -12.69 3.87 -7.47
N GLU A 209 -12.32 4.53 -8.57
CA GLU A 209 -12.15 5.99 -8.57
C GLU A 209 -13.39 6.76 -8.07
N THR A 210 -14.60 6.25 -8.38
CA THR A 210 -15.86 6.89 -8.01
C THR A 210 -16.37 6.51 -6.61
N ASN A 211 -15.97 5.35 -6.08
CA ASN A 211 -16.33 4.89 -4.73
C ASN A 211 -15.16 4.12 -4.09
N PRO A 212 -14.08 4.84 -3.71
CA PRO A 212 -12.81 4.22 -3.30
C PRO A 212 -12.89 3.50 -1.95
N GLY A 213 -13.73 3.97 -1.03
CA GLY A 213 -13.97 3.29 0.25
C GLY A 213 -14.59 1.91 0.10
N ASN A 214 -15.25 1.63 -1.04
CA ASN A 214 -15.86 0.34 -1.32
C ASN A 214 -14.92 -0.66 -2.00
N ALA A 215 -13.66 -0.31 -2.30
CA ALA A 215 -12.79 -1.12 -3.17
C ALA A 215 -12.60 -2.58 -2.70
N ASN A 216 -12.38 -2.79 -1.40
CA ASN A 216 -12.17 -4.14 -0.85
C ASN A 216 -13.46 -4.98 -0.84
N LEU A 217 -14.62 -4.35 -0.61
CA LEU A 217 -15.92 -5.01 -0.66
C LEU A 217 -16.33 -5.30 -2.11
N LEU A 218 -16.09 -4.37 -3.04
CA LEU A 218 -16.27 -4.61 -4.48
C LEU A 218 -15.42 -5.81 -4.94
N ALA A 219 -14.18 -5.95 -4.48
CA ALA A 219 -13.37 -7.13 -4.79
C ALA A 219 -14.03 -8.44 -4.31
N ASN A 220 -14.60 -8.46 -3.10
CA ASN A 220 -15.35 -9.63 -2.61
C ASN A 220 -16.59 -9.93 -3.47
N LEU A 221 -17.36 -8.89 -3.82
CA LEU A 221 -18.52 -9.01 -4.68
C LEU A 221 -18.15 -9.54 -6.06
N ILE A 222 -17.03 -9.08 -6.64
CA ILE A 222 -16.53 -9.58 -7.92
C ILE A 222 -16.23 -11.08 -7.85
N LEU A 223 -15.52 -11.52 -6.80
CA LEU A 223 -15.21 -12.94 -6.63
C LEU A 223 -16.48 -13.79 -6.50
N LEU A 224 -17.41 -13.37 -5.64
CA LEU A 224 -18.66 -14.07 -5.40
C LEU A 224 -19.50 -14.17 -6.68
N LEU A 225 -19.80 -13.02 -7.29
CA LEU A 225 -20.73 -12.92 -8.42
C LEU A 225 -20.13 -13.52 -9.70
N ASN A 226 -18.83 -13.39 -9.93
CA ASN A 226 -18.20 -14.05 -11.07
C ASN A 226 -18.17 -15.57 -10.88
N ASN A 227 -17.97 -16.09 -9.67
CA ASN A 227 -18.00 -17.53 -9.44
C ASN A 227 -19.40 -18.11 -9.71
N ALA A 228 -20.45 -17.33 -9.44
CA ALA A 228 -21.83 -17.64 -9.81
C ALA A 228 -22.17 -17.35 -11.28
N SER A 229 -21.21 -16.91 -12.11
CA SER A 229 -21.41 -16.51 -13.51
C SER A 229 -22.46 -15.40 -13.72
N LEU A 230 -22.65 -14.53 -12.73
CA LEU A 230 -23.66 -13.46 -12.75
C LEU A 230 -23.13 -12.14 -13.31
N ILE A 231 -21.83 -11.94 -13.23
CA ILE A 231 -21.14 -10.78 -13.78
C ILE A 231 -19.92 -11.23 -14.58
N ASP A 232 -19.49 -10.38 -15.51
CA ASP A 232 -18.17 -10.42 -16.11
C ASP A 232 -17.34 -9.25 -15.57
N TYR A 233 -16.30 -9.55 -14.78
CA TYR A 233 -15.46 -8.51 -14.17
C TYR A 233 -14.69 -7.66 -15.20
N ARG A 234 -14.62 -8.10 -16.45
CA ARG A 234 -14.03 -7.33 -17.55
C ARG A 234 -15.02 -6.36 -18.19
N LYS A 235 -16.30 -6.41 -17.80
CA LYS A 235 -17.34 -5.48 -18.25
C LYS A 235 -17.57 -4.42 -17.19
N LYS A 236 -17.18 -3.18 -17.52
CA LYS A 236 -17.41 -2.01 -16.67
C LYS A 236 -18.88 -1.86 -16.20
N PRO A 237 -19.94 -2.08 -17.02
CA PRO A 237 -21.32 -1.98 -16.55
C PRO A 237 -21.67 -2.94 -15.41
N ASP A 238 -21.13 -4.16 -15.44
CA ASP A 238 -21.37 -5.16 -14.40
C ASP A 238 -20.68 -4.75 -13.11
N LEU A 239 -19.44 -4.24 -13.21
CA LEU A 239 -18.72 -3.70 -12.06
C LEU A 239 -19.41 -2.47 -11.45
N ILE A 240 -19.96 -1.58 -12.27
CA ILE A 240 -20.74 -0.43 -11.79
C ILE A 240 -21.95 -0.92 -10.98
N THR A 241 -22.65 -1.94 -11.47
CA THR A 241 -23.80 -2.52 -10.76
C THR A 241 -23.37 -3.12 -9.43
N ALA A 242 -22.31 -3.93 -9.42
CA ALA A 242 -21.77 -4.50 -8.19
C ALA A 242 -21.26 -3.43 -7.21
N SER A 243 -20.66 -2.34 -7.69
CA SER A 243 -20.09 -1.28 -6.84
C SER A 243 -21.10 -0.47 -6.03
N LYS A 244 -22.38 -0.54 -6.39
CA LYS A 244 -23.48 0.08 -5.65
C LYS A 244 -23.91 -0.74 -4.44
N LEU A 245 -23.60 -2.04 -4.45
CA LEU A 245 -23.98 -2.95 -3.37
C LEU A 245 -23.12 -2.69 -2.13
N GLY A 246 -23.81 -2.57 -0.99
CA GLY A 246 -23.20 -2.42 0.32
C GLY A 246 -22.86 -3.76 0.97
N ILE A 247 -22.37 -3.68 2.21
CA ILE A 247 -21.91 -4.85 2.96
C ILE A 247 -23.06 -5.82 3.28
N GLY A 248 -24.25 -5.31 3.60
CA GLY A 248 -25.43 -6.14 3.85
C GLY A 248 -25.83 -6.94 2.61
N ALA A 249 -25.77 -6.33 1.42
CA ALA A 249 -26.00 -7.03 0.16
C ALA A 249 -24.95 -8.11 -0.11
N TYR A 250 -23.67 -7.85 0.18
CA TYR A 250 -22.64 -8.87 0.08
C TYR A 250 -22.91 -10.08 0.99
N HIS A 251 -23.23 -9.85 2.27
CA HIS A 251 -23.56 -10.94 3.19
C HIS A 251 -24.78 -11.73 2.73
N PHE A 252 -25.84 -11.03 2.30
CA PHE A 252 -27.04 -11.71 1.81
C PHE A 252 -26.76 -12.54 0.56
N LEU A 253 -26.05 -11.98 -0.43
CA LEU A 253 -25.65 -12.71 -1.65
C LEU A 253 -24.76 -13.92 -1.33
N ASN A 254 -23.88 -13.81 -0.33
CA ASN A 254 -23.04 -14.94 0.10
C ASN A 254 -23.89 -16.08 0.68
N ASN A 255 -24.89 -15.76 1.52
CA ASN A 255 -25.83 -16.76 2.04
C ASN A 255 -26.68 -17.39 0.93
N LEU A 256 -27.15 -16.61 -0.05
CA LEU A 256 -27.82 -17.12 -1.25
C LEU A 256 -26.93 -18.09 -2.04
N ALA A 257 -25.62 -17.80 -2.13
CA ALA A 257 -24.66 -18.65 -2.82
C ALA A 257 -24.43 -19.98 -2.07
N GLN A 258 -24.25 -19.92 -0.75
CA GLN A 258 -24.09 -21.10 0.11
C GLN A 258 -25.30 -22.03 0.05
N ALA A 259 -26.52 -21.47 0.04
CA ALA A 259 -27.75 -22.24 -0.12
C ALA A 259 -28.05 -22.69 -1.57
N GLY A 260 -27.17 -22.38 -2.53
CA GLY A 260 -27.32 -22.80 -3.93
C GLY A 260 -28.49 -22.16 -4.67
N ILE A 261 -28.92 -20.95 -4.25
CA ILE A 261 -30.05 -20.21 -4.85
C ILE A 261 -29.66 -18.85 -5.43
N LEU A 262 -28.37 -18.50 -5.40
CA LEU A 262 -27.84 -17.34 -6.10
C LEU A 262 -27.87 -17.57 -7.62
N ASN A 263 -28.73 -16.83 -8.32
CA ASN A 263 -28.92 -16.88 -9.77
C ASN A 263 -29.27 -15.48 -10.31
N HIS A 264 -29.51 -15.35 -11.63
CA HIS A 264 -29.80 -14.04 -12.24
C HIS A 264 -31.06 -13.37 -11.67
N GLU A 265 -32.09 -14.13 -11.31
CA GLU A 265 -33.33 -13.57 -10.76
C GLU A 265 -33.12 -13.06 -9.34
N THR A 266 -32.48 -13.87 -8.48
CA THR A 266 -32.21 -13.48 -7.09
C THR A 266 -31.20 -12.35 -7.01
N PHE A 267 -30.18 -12.35 -7.87
CA PHE A 267 -29.25 -11.22 -8.00
C PHE A 267 -29.95 -9.94 -8.43
N LYS A 268 -30.82 -10.01 -9.45
CA LYS A 268 -31.59 -8.85 -9.91
C LYS A 268 -32.49 -8.29 -8.81
N ALA A 269 -33.12 -9.16 -8.00
CA ALA A 269 -33.93 -8.74 -6.87
C ALA A 269 -33.09 -7.96 -5.84
N VAL A 270 -31.89 -8.44 -5.52
CA VAL A 270 -30.97 -7.73 -4.61
C VAL A 270 -30.54 -6.38 -5.17
N CYS A 271 -30.33 -6.26 -6.49
CA CYS A 271 -29.97 -4.99 -7.11
C CYS A 271 -31.12 -3.98 -7.26
N GLN A 272 -32.38 -4.38 -7.05
CA GLN A 272 -33.55 -3.54 -7.32
C GLN A 272 -34.00 -2.71 -6.10
N ASP A 273 -33.72 -3.17 -4.88
CA ASP A 273 -34.10 -2.48 -3.63
C ASP A 273 -33.00 -2.64 -2.56
N ASP A 274 -32.18 -1.60 -2.41
CA ASP A 274 -31.11 -1.57 -1.43
C ASP A 274 -31.59 -1.10 -0.04
N SER A 275 -32.86 -0.71 0.15
CA SER A 275 -33.29 0.00 1.36
C SER A 275 -33.16 -0.81 2.64
N VAL A 276 -33.49 -2.11 2.61
CA VAL A 276 -33.37 -3.00 3.77
C VAL A 276 -31.92 -3.44 3.99
N LEU A 277 -31.19 -3.77 2.93
CA LEU A 277 -29.81 -4.27 3.00
C LEU A 277 -28.77 -3.17 3.30
N THR A 278 -29.16 -1.91 3.17
CA THR A 278 -28.36 -0.74 3.59
C THR A 278 -28.71 -0.27 5.01
N ASN A 279 -29.71 -0.87 5.65
CA ASN A 279 -30.07 -0.52 7.02
C ASN A 279 -28.93 -0.91 7.99
N PRO A 280 -28.46 0.00 8.86
CA PRO A 280 -27.37 -0.27 9.80
C PRO A 280 -27.62 -1.45 10.73
N GLU A 281 -28.86 -1.67 11.20
CA GLU A 281 -29.22 -2.78 12.09
C GLU A 281 -29.12 -4.12 11.35
N VAL A 282 -29.59 -4.17 10.10
CA VAL A 282 -29.46 -5.35 9.23
C VAL A 282 -27.99 -5.66 8.97
N ILE A 283 -27.19 -4.64 8.66
CA ILE A 283 -25.74 -4.78 8.45
C ILE A 283 -25.06 -5.32 9.71
N GLU A 284 -25.37 -4.74 10.87
CA GLU A 284 -24.83 -5.14 12.15
C GLU A 284 -25.16 -6.60 12.45
N LEU A 285 -26.42 -7.01 12.28
CA LEU A 285 -26.84 -8.39 12.47
C LEU A 285 -26.06 -9.33 11.55
N PHE A 286 -25.96 -9.04 10.24
CA PHE A 286 -25.16 -9.85 9.32
C PHE A 286 -23.69 -9.98 9.74
N CYS A 287 -23.09 -8.92 10.28
CA CYS A 287 -21.69 -8.94 10.72
C CYS A 287 -21.46 -9.81 11.96
N HIS A 288 -22.50 -10.05 12.76
CA HIS A 288 -22.44 -10.84 14.00
C HIS A 288 -22.90 -12.29 13.84
N ILE A 289 -23.33 -12.70 12.64
CA ILE A 289 -23.67 -14.09 12.37
C ILE A 289 -22.39 -14.96 12.47
N PRO A 290 -22.42 -16.07 13.22
CA PRO A 290 -21.28 -16.96 13.34
C PRO A 290 -20.85 -17.53 11.99
N LEU A 291 -19.53 -17.74 11.82
CA LEU A 291 -18.94 -18.24 10.57
C LEU A 291 -19.49 -19.59 10.07
N PHE A 292 -20.05 -20.41 10.95
CA PHE A 292 -20.57 -21.75 10.64
C PHE A 292 -22.10 -21.83 10.67
N GLU A 293 -22.77 -20.71 10.91
CA GLU A 293 -24.22 -20.64 10.90
C GLU A 293 -24.70 -20.53 9.45
N GLU A 294 -25.66 -21.38 9.06
CA GLU A 294 -26.22 -21.42 7.72
C GLU A 294 -27.72 -21.13 7.78
N PHE A 295 -28.19 -20.26 6.88
CA PHE A 295 -29.62 -20.04 6.72
C PHE A 295 -30.28 -21.20 5.99
N LEU A 296 -31.50 -21.53 6.40
CA LEU A 296 -32.35 -22.43 5.66
C LEU A 296 -32.75 -21.77 4.34
N LYS A 297 -32.84 -22.58 3.28
CA LYS A 297 -33.25 -22.12 1.95
C LYS A 297 -34.61 -21.41 1.98
N ASP A 298 -35.55 -21.88 2.78
CA ASP A 298 -36.90 -21.30 2.89
C ASP A 298 -36.87 -19.92 3.56
N GLU A 299 -35.98 -19.69 4.53
CA GLU A 299 -35.77 -18.39 5.17
C GLU A 299 -35.24 -17.37 4.17
N LEU A 300 -34.26 -17.76 3.36
CA LEU A 300 -33.70 -16.89 2.32
C LEU A 300 -34.72 -16.56 1.22
N VAL A 301 -35.58 -17.51 0.85
CA VAL A 301 -36.70 -17.27 -0.08
C VAL A 301 -37.70 -16.29 0.53
N GLN A 302 -38.02 -16.44 1.82
CA GLN A 302 -38.88 -15.49 2.53
C GLN A 302 -38.26 -14.09 2.56
N MET A 303 -36.97 -13.97 2.88
CA MET A 303 -36.24 -12.69 2.86
C MET A 303 -36.25 -12.03 1.47
N LEU A 304 -36.08 -12.82 0.40
CA LEU A 304 -36.21 -12.33 -0.98
C LEU A 304 -37.62 -11.82 -1.29
N GLN A 305 -38.67 -12.49 -0.80
CA GLN A 305 -40.04 -12.05 -0.97
C GLN A 305 -40.33 -10.75 -0.21
N ILE A 306 -39.81 -10.62 1.01
CA ILE A 306 -39.94 -9.41 1.84
C ILE A 306 -39.33 -8.20 1.10
N MET A 307 -38.14 -8.36 0.52
CA MET A 307 -37.47 -7.30 -0.25
C MET A 307 -38.23 -6.85 -1.51
N GLN A 308 -39.12 -7.67 -2.05
CA GLN A 308 -39.86 -7.35 -3.27
C GLN A 308 -41.20 -6.63 -3.00
N GLN A 309 -41.59 -6.48 -1.73
CA GLN A 309 -42.89 -5.91 -1.37
C GLN A 309 -42.78 -4.41 -1.02
N PRO A 310 -43.71 -3.56 -1.50
CA PRO A 310 -43.69 -2.13 -1.24
C PRO A 310 -44.24 -1.78 0.16
N SER A 311 -43.41 -1.84 1.22
CA SER A 311 -43.70 -1.20 2.53
C SER A 311 -42.47 -1.17 3.47
N PRO A 312 -42.07 -0.05 4.10
CA PRO A 312 -40.72 0.05 4.68
C PRO A 312 -40.55 -0.60 6.06
N GLN A 313 -41.46 -0.40 7.02
CA GLN A 313 -41.16 -0.69 8.43
C GLN A 313 -41.47 -2.12 8.86
N LYS A 314 -42.59 -2.69 8.39
CA LYS A 314 -42.99 -4.06 8.74
C LYS A 314 -42.05 -5.09 8.11
N HIS A 315 -41.64 -4.86 6.87
CA HIS A 315 -40.72 -5.72 6.13
C HIS A 315 -39.30 -5.70 6.73
N LEU A 316 -38.85 -4.53 7.19
CA LEU A 316 -37.59 -4.43 7.94
C LEU A 316 -37.62 -5.27 9.23
N ASN A 317 -38.70 -5.19 10.01
CA ASN A 317 -38.84 -5.97 11.25
C ASN A 317 -38.88 -7.48 10.98
N GLU A 318 -39.63 -7.92 9.96
CA GLU A 318 -39.69 -9.34 9.55
C GLU A 318 -38.31 -9.84 9.09
N PHE A 319 -37.55 -9.01 8.37
CA PHE A 319 -36.19 -9.34 7.94
C PHE A 319 -35.23 -9.45 9.13
N ILE A 320 -35.32 -8.50 10.08
CA ILE A 320 -34.52 -8.49 11.32
C ILE A 320 -34.86 -9.70 12.20
N GLU A 321 -36.13 -10.09 12.29
CA GLU A 321 -36.57 -11.25 13.08
C GLU A 321 -35.91 -12.53 12.58
N ILE A 322 -35.88 -12.74 11.26
CA ILE A 322 -35.18 -13.88 10.64
C ILE A 322 -33.69 -13.83 11.00
N LEU A 323 -33.01 -12.68 10.79
CA LEU A 323 -31.58 -12.55 11.12
C LEU A 323 -31.26 -12.78 12.60
N SER A 324 -32.16 -12.36 13.49
CA SER A 324 -31.97 -12.45 14.95
C SER A 324 -31.99 -13.89 15.46
N ASN A 325 -32.69 -14.79 14.76
CA ASN A 325 -32.73 -16.21 15.10
C ASN A 325 -31.37 -16.91 14.96
N HIS A 326 -30.46 -16.33 14.16
CA HIS A 326 -29.12 -16.85 13.88
C HIS A 326 -28.01 -16.18 14.73
N GLN A 327 -28.37 -15.31 15.68
CA GLN A 327 -27.41 -14.67 16.57
C GLN A 327 -27.05 -15.58 17.75
N VAL A 328 -25.75 -15.78 18.02
CA VAL A 328 -25.28 -16.53 19.21
C VAL A 328 -25.40 -15.71 20.50
N ILE A 329 -25.37 -14.38 20.39
CA ILE A 329 -25.55 -13.48 21.54
C ILE A 329 -26.99 -12.97 21.51
N LYS A 330 -27.90 -13.67 22.18
CA LYS A 330 -29.12 -13.02 22.67
C LYS A 330 -28.67 -12.02 23.73
N GLY A 331 -28.73 -10.72 23.42
CA GLY A 331 -28.46 -9.67 24.42
C GLY A 331 -29.26 -9.93 25.71
N PRO A 332 -28.75 -9.54 26.88
CA PRO A 332 -29.44 -9.75 28.15
C PRO A 332 -30.64 -8.79 28.21
N GLY A 333 -31.80 -9.26 27.74
CA GLY A 333 -33.05 -8.52 27.86
C GLY A 333 -33.99 -8.67 26.67
N ALA A 334 -34.62 -9.84 26.55
CA ALA A 334 -35.98 -9.98 26.03
C ALA A 334 -36.56 -11.26 26.66
N PRO A 335 -37.85 -11.26 27.06
CA PRO A 335 -38.45 -12.18 28.04
C PRO A 335 -38.33 -13.68 27.71
#